data_AF-A0A923WW39-F1
#
_entry.id   AF-A0A923WW39-F1
#
_cell.length_a   1.000
_cell.length_b   1.000
_cell.length_c   1.000
_cell.angle_alpha   90.00
_cell.angle_beta   90.00
_cell.angle_gamma   90.00
#
_symmetry.space_group_name_H-M   'P 1'
#
loop_
_entity.id
_entity.type
_entity.pdbx_description
1 polymer ?
#
loop_
_entity_poly.entity_id
_entity_poly.type
_entity_poly.pdbx_seq_one_letter_code
_entity_poly.pdbx_strand_id
1 'polypeptide(L)'
;MKFRFPIVIIDEDFRSENTSGLGIRALAEAMEKEGMEVLGLTSYGDLSQFAQQQSRASAFVLSIDDEEFGGGSIEETNFALSALRAFVKEIRHKNSDIPIYIYGETRTSRHIPNDVLRELHGFIHMFEDTPEFVARHIIREAKSYLDGLAPPFFRALVNYAKDGSYSWHCPGHSGGVAFLKSPIGQMFHQFFGENMLRADVGNAVEELGQLLDHTGPVAKSERNAARIFNADHCYFVTNGTST
;
A
#
# COMPACT_ATOMS: atom_id res chain seq x y z
N MET A 1 -9.81 -6.78 -10.97
CA MET A 1 -9.96 -5.71 -9.96
C MET A 1 -8.64 -4.98 -9.80
N LYS A 2 -8.63 -3.63 -9.75
CA LYS A 2 -7.43 -2.81 -9.54
C LYS A 2 -7.55 -2.07 -8.21
N PHE A 3 -6.79 -2.46 -7.21
CA PHE A 3 -6.60 -1.64 -6.02
C PHE A 3 -5.65 -0.49 -6.37
N ARG A 4 -5.95 0.72 -5.90
CA ARG A 4 -5.16 1.92 -6.21
C ARG A 4 -4.41 2.36 -4.96
N PHE A 5 -3.12 2.05 -4.93
CA PHE A 5 -2.20 2.46 -3.88
C PHE A 5 -0.99 3.14 -4.53
N PRO A 6 -1.02 4.47 -4.74
CA PRO A 6 0.09 5.17 -5.37
C PRO A 6 1.41 5.05 -4.61
N ILE A 7 2.51 5.19 -5.33
CA ILE A 7 3.82 5.49 -4.76
C ILE A 7 3.87 7.00 -4.52
N VAL A 8 4.21 7.41 -3.30
CA VAL A 8 4.27 8.81 -2.92
C VAL A 8 5.71 9.29 -2.99
N ILE A 9 5.95 10.34 -3.74
CA ILE A 9 7.24 11.00 -3.87
C ILE A 9 7.14 12.37 -3.19
N ILE A 10 8.04 12.64 -2.24
CA ILE A 10 8.16 13.93 -1.57
C ILE A 10 9.52 14.50 -1.93
N ASP A 11 9.51 15.58 -2.71
CA ASP A 11 10.71 16.21 -3.24
C ASP A 11 10.40 17.69 -3.49
N GLU A 12 11.15 18.60 -2.86
CA GLU A 12 10.90 20.05 -2.97
C GLU A 12 11.00 20.57 -4.41
N ASP A 13 11.83 19.92 -5.21
CA ASP A 13 12.09 20.21 -6.61
C ASP A 13 11.27 19.38 -7.59
N PHE A 14 10.27 18.61 -7.11
CA PHE A 14 9.41 17.80 -7.96
C PHE A 14 8.78 18.61 -9.11
N ARG A 15 8.59 19.93 -8.92
CA ARG A 15 8.04 20.87 -9.92
C ARG A 15 9.06 21.84 -10.50
N SER A 16 10.33 21.75 -10.11
CA SER A 16 11.42 22.62 -10.55
C SER A 16 12.09 22.09 -11.83
N GLU A 17 12.59 22.97 -12.70
CA GLU A 17 13.32 22.60 -13.92
C GLU A 17 14.83 22.37 -13.70
N ASN A 18 15.25 22.15 -12.46
CA ASN A 18 16.63 21.83 -12.13
C ASN A 18 16.93 20.33 -12.28
N THR A 19 18.19 19.96 -12.08
CA THR A 19 18.67 18.58 -12.28
C THR A 19 17.99 17.59 -11.32
N SER A 20 17.81 17.97 -10.05
CA SER A 20 17.13 17.18 -9.02
C SER A 20 15.68 16.88 -9.44
N GLY A 21 14.92 17.94 -9.77
CA GLY A 21 13.54 17.86 -10.24
C GLY A 21 13.35 17.06 -11.52
N LEU A 22 14.28 17.17 -12.48
CA LEU A 22 14.25 16.36 -13.70
C LEU A 22 14.50 14.87 -13.41
N GLY A 23 15.44 14.56 -12.52
CA GLY A 23 15.76 13.19 -12.14
C GLY A 23 14.58 12.49 -11.45
N ILE A 24 13.99 13.14 -10.45
CA ILE A 24 12.87 12.53 -9.72
C ILE A 24 11.61 12.38 -10.58
N ARG A 25 11.36 13.31 -11.52
CA ARG A 25 10.26 13.17 -12.49
C ARG A 25 10.51 12.06 -13.49
N ALA A 26 11.76 11.85 -13.94
CA ALA A 26 12.09 10.70 -14.78
C ALA A 26 11.84 9.38 -14.05
N LEU A 27 12.11 9.31 -12.74
CA LEU A 27 11.76 8.16 -11.91
C LEU A 27 10.24 7.97 -11.79
N ALA A 28 9.49 9.05 -11.55
CA ALA A 28 8.03 9.01 -11.52
C ALA A 28 7.45 8.49 -12.85
N GLU A 29 7.90 9.01 -13.98
CA GLU A 29 7.48 8.56 -15.31
C GLU A 29 7.82 7.10 -15.56
N ALA A 30 8.99 6.64 -15.10
CA ALA A 30 9.38 5.23 -15.20
C ALA A 30 8.44 4.31 -14.40
N MET A 31 8.00 4.75 -13.21
CA MET A 31 7.00 4.00 -12.42
C MET A 31 5.62 3.99 -13.08
N GLU A 32 5.20 5.11 -13.67
CA GLU A 32 3.92 5.22 -14.37
C GLU A 32 3.87 4.33 -15.62
N LYS A 33 4.98 4.25 -16.37
CA LYS A 33 5.12 3.32 -17.52
C LYS A 33 4.96 1.85 -17.12
N GLU A 34 5.31 1.49 -15.90
CA GLU A 34 5.11 0.15 -15.31
C GLU A 34 3.70 -0.04 -14.71
N GLY A 35 2.80 0.94 -14.88
CA GLY A 35 1.39 0.85 -14.53
C GLY A 35 1.03 1.24 -13.09
N MET A 36 1.99 1.79 -12.34
CA MET A 36 1.75 2.34 -11.00
C MET A 36 1.23 3.78 -11.08
N GLU A 37 0.44 4.19 -10.09
CA GLU A 37 0.08 5.59 -9.91
C GLU A 37 1.15 6.25 -9.03
N VAL A 38 1.58 7.46 -9.39
CA VAL A 38 2.56 8.23 -8.62
C VAL A 38 1.93 9.52 -8.12
N LEU A 39 2.18 9.87 -6.86
CA LEU A 39 1.75 11.12 -6.27
C LEU A 39 2.98 11.94 -5.87
N GLY A 40 3.28 12.99 -6.63
CA GLY A 40 4.38 13.91 -6.34
C GLY A 40 3.95 15.11 -5.48
N LEU A 41 4.75 15.38 -4.44
CA LEU A 41 4.50 16.40 -3.43
C LEU A 41 5.77 17.20 -3.19
N THR A 42 5.64 18.51 -2.95
CA THR A 42 6.79 19.42 -2.84
C THR A 42 7.20 19.75 -1.41
N SER A 43 6.55 19.18 -0.41
CA SER A 43 6.94 19.38 0.99
C SER A 43 6.35 18.31 1.88
N TYR A 44 6.95 18.12 3.04
CA TYR A 44 6.45 17.24 4.10
C TYR A 44 5.11 17.73 4.70
N GLY A 45 4.65 18.95 4.37
CA GLY A 45 3.36 19.52 4.77
C GLY A 45 3.02 19.41 6.26
N ASP A 46 1.75 19.62 6.60
CA ASP A 46 1.25 19.27 7.93
C ASP A 46 1.22 17.73 8.04
N LEU A 47 2.20 17.17 8.77
CA LEU A 47 2.38 15.74 9.01
C LEU A 47 1.07 15.04 9.42
N SER A 48 0.15 15.77 10.08
CA SER A 48 -1.16 15.25 10.48
C SER A 48 -2.08 14.91 9.30
N GLN A 49 -2.07 15.71 8.22
CA GLN A 49 -2.83 15.44 7.00
C GLN A 49 -2.22 14.28 6.22
N PHE A 50 -0.89 14.19 6.20
CA PHE A 50 -0.17 13.10 5.53
C PHE A 50 -0.34 11.75 6.21
N ALA A 51 -0.40 11.74 7.54
CA ALA A 51 -0.64 10.53 8.30
C ALA A 51 -2.04 9.93 8.06
N GLN A 52 -2.99 10.67 7.46
CA GLN A 52 -4.25 10.11 6.94
C GLN A 52 -4.06 9.50 5.54
N GLN A 53 -3.17 10.07 4.72
CA GLN A 53 -2.88 9.61 3.37
C GLN A 53 -2.04 8.32 3.31
N GLN A 54 -1.27 7.97 4.35
CA GLN A 54 -0.49 6.71 4.39
C GLN A 54 -1.31 5.46 4.13
N SER A 55 -2.58 5.44 4.55
CA SER A 55 -3.50 4.33 4.29
C SER A 55 -3.74 4.07 2.79
N ARG A 56 -3.36 5.02 1.93
CA ARG A 56 -3.52 4.98 0.47
C ARG A 56 -2.20 4.79 -0.26
N ALA A 57 -1.05 4.76 0.42
CA ALA A 57 0.26 4.64 -0.23
C ALA A 57 0.74 3.18 -0.29
N SER A 58 1.54 2.84 -1.30
CA SER A 58 2.24 1.55 -1.41
C SER A 58 3.74 1.63 -1.12
N ALA A 59 4.33 2.82 -1.28
CA ALA A 59 5.72 3.12 -0.91
C ALA A 59 5.90 4.65 -0.80
N PHE A 60 6.96 5.06 -0.11
CA PHE A 60 7.42 6.44 -0.04
C PHE A 60 8.83 6.58 -0.63
N VAL A 61 9.04 7.64 -1.41
CA VAL A 61 10.36 8.09 -1.85
C VAL A 61 10.53 9.51 -1.35
N LEU A 62 11.53 9.73 -0.50
CA LEU A 62 11.80 11.01 0.13
C LEU A 62 13.10 11.55 -0.43
N SER A 63 13.03 12.70 -1.08
CA SER A 63 14.21 13.37 -1.59
C SER A 63 14.91 14.16 -0.50
N ILE A 64 16.24 14.19 -0.57
CA ILE A 64 17.09 15.03 0.25
C ILE A 64 18.27 15.46 -0.60
N ASP A 65 18.42 16.78 -0.75
CA ASP A 65 19.49 17.36 -1.56
C ASP A 65 20.68 17.81 -0.69
N ASP A 66 21.89 17.82 -1.28
CA ASP A 66 23.12 18.23 -0.58
C ASP A 66 23.06 19.69 -0.12
N GLU A 67 22.30 20.54 -0.82
CA GLU A 67 22.09 21.96 -0.45
C GLU A 67 21.37 22.10 0.91
N GLU A 68 20.54 21.13 1.30
CA GLU A 68 19.87 21.12 2.60
C GLU A 68 20.85 21.00 3.78
N PHE A 69 22.03 20.41 3.56
CA PHE A 69 23.04 20.20 4.61
C PHE A 69 23.96 21.40 4.84
N GLY A 70 23.81 22.49 4.08
CA GLY A 70 24.56 23.73 4.25
C GLY A 70 26.09 23.53 4.22
N GLY A 71 26.81 24.02 5.24
CA GLY A 71 28.25 23.84 5.37
C GLY A 71 28.68 22.45 5.87
N GLY A 72 27.73 21.53 6.09
CA GLY A 72 27.96 20.19 6.65
C GLY A 72 28.25 20.21 8.16
N SER A 73 27.92 21.31 8.85
CA SER A 73 28.01 21.35 10.31
C SER A 73 26.98 20.40 10.94
N ILE A 74 27.26 19.95 12.17
CA ILE A 74 26.37 19.02 12.90
C ILE A 74 25.00 19.67 13.16
N GLU A 75 24.96 20.99 13.35
CA GLU A 75 23.72 21.74 13.63
C GLU A 75 22.85 21.87 12.38
N GLU A 76 23.44 22.23 11.23
CA GLU A 76 22.73 22.30 9.94
C GLU A 76 22.22 20.93 9.50
N THR A 77 23.06 19.89 9.65
CA THR A 77 22.68 18.50 9.36
C THR A 77 21.49 18.04 10.21
N ASN A 78 21.48 18.37 11.50
CA ASN A 78 20.38 18.01 12.38
C ASN A 78 19.10 18.80 12.07
N PHE A 79 19.22 20.05 11.62
CA PHE A 79 18.08 20.86 11.20
C PHE A 79 17.44 20.29 9.93
N ALA A 80 18.23 20.02 8.89
CA ALA A 80 17.78 19.40 7.64
C ALA A 80 17.05 18.06 7.89
N LEU A 81 17.65 17.21 8.73
CA LEU A 81 17.10 15.89 9.02
C LEU A 81 15.95 15.90 10.03
N SER A 82 15.64 17.03 10.67
CA SER A 82 14.60 17.09 11.70
C SER A 82 13.22 16.76 11.12
N ALA A 83 12.89 17.31 9.96
CA ALA A 83 11.64 17.06 9.25
C ALA A 83 11.55 15.61 8.76
N LEU A 84 12.64 15.10 8.17
CA LEU A 84 12.75 13.70 7.73
C LEU A 84 12.55 12.72 8.89
N ARG A 85 13.26 12.93 10.01
CA ARG A 85 13.16 12.09 11.21
C ARG A 85 11.74 12.07 11.76
N ALA A 86 11.12 13.25 11.87
CA ALA A 86 9.74 13.37 12.31
C ALA A 86 8.80 12.60 11.38
N PHE A 87 8.97 12.78 10.07
CA PHE A 87 8.16 12.09 9.06
C PHE A 87 8.29 10.56 9.12
N VAL A 88 9.51 10.03 9.11
CA VAL A 88 9.77 8.59 9.19
C VAL A 88 9.21 8.00 10.48
N LYS A 89 9.38 8.68 11.61
CA LYS A 89 8.85 8.25 12.91
C LYS A 89 7.32 8.17 12.91
N GLU A 90 6.64 9.16 12.32
CA GLU A 90 5.17 9.15 12.19
C GLU A 90 4.69 8.03 11.26
N ILE A 91 5.41 7.73 10.17
CA ILE A 91 5.11 6.56 9.33
C ILE A 91 5.21 5.28 10.14
N ARG A 92 6.34 5.07 10.82
CA ARG A 92 6.60 3.83 11.55
C ARG A 92 5.70 3.65 12.76
N HIS A 93 5.18 4.74 13.33
CA HIS A 93 4.17 4.67 14.37
C HIS A 93 2.85 4.04 13.90
N LYS A 94 2.44 4.27 12.65
CA LYS A 94 1.19 3.73 12.08
C LYS A 94 1.39 2.49 11.22
N ASN A 95 2.55 2.37 10.59
CA ASN A 95 2.85 1.34 9.62
C ASN A 95 4.34 0.95 9.68
N SER A 96 4.61 -0.19 10.31
CA SER A 96 5.97 -0.72 10.47
C SER A 96 6.60 -1.17 9.16
N ASP A 97 5.78 -1.56 8.17
CA ASP A 97 6.25 -2.39 7.06
C ASP A 97 6.23 -1.66 5.70
N ILE A 98 5.60 -0.50 5.60
CA ILE A 98 5.54 0.23 4.32
C ILE A 98 6.95 0.60 3.84
N PRO A 99 7.28 0.35 2.56
CA PRO A 99 8.58 0.72 2.00
C PRO A 99 8.82 2.22 2.04
N ILE A 100 9.98 2.63 2.55
CA ILE A 100 10.46 4.01 2.55
C ILE A 100 11.85 4.04 1.94
N TYR A 101 12.03 4.85 0.91
CA TYR A 101 13.30 5.07 0.24
C TYR A 101 13.75 6.52 0.43
N ILE A 102 15.05 6.72 0.51
CA ILE A 102 15.65 8.03 0.32
C ILE A 102 16.17 8.12 -1.11
N TYR A 103 15.93 9.26 -1.73
CA TYR A 103 16.49 9.64 -3.02
C TYR A 103 17.40 10.85 -2.79
N GLY A 104 18.65 10.78 -3.23
CA GLY A 104 19.58 11.89 -3.00
C GLY A 104 20.98 11.59 -3.53
N GLU A 105 21.93 12.46 -3.19
CA GLU A 105 23.31 12.33 -3.64
C GLU A 105 24.13 11.40 -2.75
N THR A 106 25.23 10.87 -3.29
CA THR A 106 26.10 9.93 -2.59
C THR A 106 26.74 10.55 -1.34
N ARG A 107 26.96 11.88 -1.31
CA ARG A 107 27.48 12.58 -0.13
C ARG A 107 26.43 12.70 0.97
N THR A 108 25.19 13.00 0.60
CA THR A 108 24.00 13.06 1.47
C THR A 108 23.86 11.81 2.34
N SER A 109 24.09 10.63 1.76
CA SER A 109 23.98 9.34 2.46
C SER A 109 24.84 9.23 3.73
N ARG A 110 25.99 9.92 3.78
CA ARG A 110 26.92 9.89 4.92
C ARG A 110 26.44 10.66 6.13
N HIS A 111 25.51 11.59 5.92
CA HIS A 111 24.97 12.46 6.95
C HIS A 111 23.70 11.87 7.58
N ILE A 112 23.13 10.80 7.00
CA ILE A 112 21.94 10.15 7.54
C ILE A 112 22.31 9.32 8.79
N PRO A 113 21.65 9.56 9.93
CA PRO A 113 21.93 8.88 11.17
C PRO A 113 21.37 7.44 11.18
N ASN A 114 21.98 6.58 12.01
CA ASN A 114 21.61 5.17 12.09
C ASN A 114 20.18 4.90 12.55
N ASP A 115 19.57 5.80 13.32
CA ASP A 115 18.17 5.66 13.75
C ASP A 115 17.21 5.78 12.56
N VAL A 116 17.51 6.65 11.59
CA VAL A 116 16.73 6.76 10.35
C VAL A 116 17.06 5.62 9.40
N LEU A 117 18.34 5.31 9.17
CA LEU A 117 18.76 4.26 8.24
C LEU A 117 18.12 2.90 8.53
N ARG A 118 17.90 2.58 9.81
CA ARG A 118 17.25 1.34 10.24
C ARG A 118 15.78 1.23 9.83
N GLU A 119 15.11 2.36 9.62
CA GLU A 119 13.70 2.41 9.25
C GLU A 119 13.50 2.44 7.72
N LEU A 120 14.57 2.68 6.95
CA LEU A 120 14.54 2.79 5.49
C LEU A 120 14.71 1.42 4.83
N HIS A 121 14.08 1.24 3.67
CA HIS A 121 14.24 0.06 2.83
C HIS A 121 15.46 0.18 1.91
N GLY A 122 15.83 1.41 1.52
CA GLY A 122 16.98 1.63 0.67
C GLY A 122 17.29 3.11 0.46
N PHE A 123 18.50 3.36 -0.04
CA PHE A 123 18.96 4.64 -0.52
C PHE A 123 19.14 4.53 -2.04
N ILE A 124 18.65 5.52 -2.77
CA ILE A 124 18.71 5.59 -4.23
C ILE A 124 19.64 6.74 -4.61
N HIS A 125 20.64 6.43 -5.41
CA HIS A 125 21.63 7.41 -5.82
C HIS A 125 21.16 8.12 -7.09
N MET A 126 20.84 9.42 -6.96
CA MET A 126 20.24 10.25 -8.01
C MET A 126 20.97 10.17 -9.38
N PHE A 127 22.30 10.09 -9.38
CA PHE A 127 23.13 10.15 -10.59
C PHE A 127 23.83 8.85 -10.97
N GLU A 128 23.68 7.79 -10.17
CA GLU A 128 24.39 6.53 -10.39
C GLU A 128 23.47 5.43 -10.95
N ASP A 129 22.17 5.51 -10.64
CA ASP A 129 21.18 4.53 -11.05
C ASP A 129 20.32 5.00 -12.24
N THR A 130 19.85 4.06 -13.06
CA THR A 130 18.86 4.38 -14.09
C THR A 130 17.44 4.43 -13.51
N PRO A 131 16.61 5.42 -13.89
CA PRO A 131 15.23 5.53 -13.42
C PRO A 131 14.41 4.24 -13.60
N GLU A 132 14.59 3.53 -14.72
CA GLU A 132 13.87 2.28 -15.01
C GLU A 132 14.29 1.12 -14.11
N PHE A 133 15.55 1.06 -13.69
CA PHE A 133 16.01 0.04 -12.76
C PHE A 133 15.45 0.28 -11.37
N VAL A 134 15.57 1.52 -10.88
CA VAL A 134 15.06 1.95 -9.58
C VAL A 134 13.54 1.79 -9.49
N ALA A 135 12.80 2.23 -10.51
CA ALA A 135 11.36 2.08 -10.57
C ALA A 135 10.94 0.62 -10.40
N ARG A 136 11.54 -0.32 -11.15
CA ARG A 136 11.23 -1.75 -11.02
C ARG A 136 11.55 -2.29 -9.64
N HIS A 137 12.64 -1.83 -9.01
CA HIS A 137 12.98 -2.22 -7.65
C HIS A 137 11.93 -1.75 -6.63
N ILE A 138 11.58 -0.46 -6.62
CA ILE A 138 10.58 0.10 -5.71
C ILE A 138 9.22 -0.56 -5.93
N ILE A 139 8.83 -0.78 -7.20
CA ILE A 139 7.56 -1.44 -7.55
C ILE A 139 7.52 -2.87 -7.02
N ARG A 140 8.64 -3.59 -7.04
CA ARG A 140 8.72 -4.94 -6.47
C ARG A 140 8.45 -4.92 -4.97
N GLU A 141 9.10 -4.02 -4.22
CA GLU A 141 8.89 -3.93 -2.77
C GLU A 141 7.49 -3.42 -2.42
N ALA A 142 6.97 -2.45 -3.17
CA ALA A 142 5.59 -1.96 -3.04
C ALA A 142 4.57 -3.09 -3.27
N LYS A 143 4.76 -3.91 -4.30
CA LYS A 143 3.91 -5.09 -4.56
C LYS A 143 4.01 -6.13 -3.44
N SER A 144 5.22 -6.43 -2.97
CA SER A 144 5.44 -7.34 -1.84
C SER A 144 4.70 -6.88 -0.58
N TYR A 145 4.80 -5.59 -0.26
CA TYR A 145 4.05 -4.97 0.84
C TYR A 145 2.54 -5.12 0.65
N LEU A 146 1.99 -4.71 -0.51
CA LEU A 146 0.55 -4.80 -0.79
C LEU A 146 0.04 -6.25 -0.75
N ASP A 147 0.82 -7.19 -1.29
CA ASP A 147 0.49 -8.62 -1.27
C ASP A 147 0.42 -9.13 0.17
N GLY A 148 1.23 -8.59 1.09
CA GLY A 148 1.24 -8.90 2.51
C GLY A 148 0.03 -8.38 3.32
N LEU A 149 -0.63 -7.31 2.85
CA LEU A 149 -1.71 -6.64 3.60
C LEU A 149 -2.96 -7.49 3.79
N ALA A 150 -3.36 -8.23 2.76
CA ALA A 150 -4.63 -8.94 2.77
C ALA A 150 -4.61 -10.12 3.77
N PRO A 151 -5.53 -10.18 4.76
CA PRO A 151 -5.64 -11.35 5.63
C PRO A 151 -6.08 -12.59 4.84
N PRO A 152 -5.86 -13.81 5.36
CA PRO A 152 -6.00 -15.04 4.58
C PRO A 152 -7.34 -15.20 3.84
N PHE A 153 -8.47 -14.98 4.53
CA PHE A 153 -9.80 -15.08 3.93
C PHE A 153 -10.06 -13.99 2.89
N PHE A 154 -9.73 -12.72 3.18
CA PHE A 154 -9.90 -11.64 2.22
C PHE A 154 -9.06 -11.85 0.96
N ARG A 155 -7.81 -12.33 1.10
CA ARG A 155 -6.95 -12.67 -0.05
C ARG A 155 -7.59 -13.75 -0.93
N ALA A 156 -8.13 -14.80 -0.31
CA ALA A 156 -8.82 -15.86 -1.04
C ALA A 156 -10.08 -15.35 -1.76
N LEU A 157 -10.89 -14.53 -1.08
CA LEU A 157 -12.10 -13.92 -1.63
C LEU A 157 -11.82 -12.99 -2.82
N VAL A 158 -10.75 -12.19 -2.73
CA VAL A 158 -10.28 -11.33 -3.82
C VAL A 158 -9.87 -12.15 -5.04
N ASN A 159 -9.14 -13.25 -4.83
CA ASN A 159 -8.70 -14.13 -5.90
C ASN A 159 -9.91 -14.80 -6.58
N TYR A 160 -10.82 -15.38 -5.80
CA TYR A 160 -12.07 -15.95 -6.31
C TYR A 160 -12.86 -14.95 -7.17
N ALA A 161 -13.07 -13.73 -6.65
CA ALA A 161 -13.80 -12.68 -7.36
C ALA A 161 -13.08 -12.22 -8.64
N LYS A 162 -11.74 -12.28 -8.68
CA LYS A 162 -10.91 -11.92 -9.83
C LYS A 162 -10.93 -12.99 -10.92
N ASP A 163 -10.99 -14.26 -10.54
CA ASP A 163 -10.99 -15.39 -11.50
C ASP A 163 -12.27 -15.42 -12.35
N GLY A 164 -13.36 -14.82 -11.86
CA GLY A 164 -14.58 -14.60 -12.65
C GLY A 164 -15.33 -15.90 -12.96
N SER A 165 -15.12 -16.93 -12.15
CA SER A 165 -15.72 -18.25 -12.28
C SER A 165 -17.26 -18.17 -12.28
N TYR A 166 -17.88 -18.68 -13.36
CA TYR A 166 -19.32 -18.87 -13.42
C TYR A 166 -19.73 -20.04 -12.54
N SER A 167 -20.60 -19.78 -11.57
CA SER A 167 -21.11 -20.79 -10.66
C SER A 167 -22.52 -21.25 -11.01
N TRP A 168 -22.75 -22.55 -10.85
CA TRP A 168 -24.07 -23.20 -10.97
C TRP A 168 -24.68 -23.52 -9.59
N HIS A 169 -24.15 -22.90 -8.54
CA HIS A 169 -24.58 -23.08 -7.16
C HIS A 169 -25.20 -21.80 -6.59
N CYS A 170 -25.73 -21.86 -5.38
CA CYS A 170 -26.21 -20.68 -4.66
C CYS A 170 -25.04 -19.73 -4.29
N PRO A 171 -25.27 -18.41 -4.22
CA PRO A 171 -26.54 -17.70 -4.42
C PRO A 171 -26.99 -17.63 -5.89
N GLY A 172 -28.30 -17.73 -6.12
CA GLY A 172 -28.89 -17.80 -7.46
C GLY A 172 -28.79 -16.51 -8.29
N HIS A 173 -28.26 -15.42 -7.73
CA HIS A 173 -27.92 -14.22 -8.50
C HIS A 173 -26.61 -14.36 -9.28
N SER A 174 -25.82 -15.41 -9.02
CA SER A 174 -24.59 -15.77 -9.75
C SER A 174 -23.63 -14.58 -9.90
N GLY A 175 -23.18 -14.01 -8.78
CA GLY A 175 -22.26 -12.86 -8.80
C GLY A 175 -22.89 -11.54 -9.26
N GLY A 176 -24.23 -11.49 -9.36
CA GLY A 176 -24.99 -10.28 -9.68
C GLY A 176 -25.67 -10.30 -11.04
N VAL A 177 -25.42 -11.33 -11.86
CA VAL A 177 -25.97 -11.49 -13.21
C VAL A 177 -27.50 -11.48 -13.23
N ALA A 178 -28.17 -12.06 -12.23
CA ALA A 178 -29.63 -12.06 -12.19
C ALA A 178 -30.21 -10.64 -12.06
N PHE A 179 -29.53 -9.73 -11.35
CA PHE A 179 -29.99 -8.35 -11.17
C PHE A 179 -30.00 -7.57 -12.49
N LEU A 180 -29.10 -7.90 -13.43
CA LEU A 180 -29.04 -7.24 -14.75
C LEU A 180 -30.28 -7.51 -15.62
N LYS A 181 -31.15 -8.46 -15.25
CA LYS A 181 -32.34 -8.88 -16.00
C LYS A 181 -33.59 -8.03 -15.75
N SER A 182 -33.53 -7.02 -14.86
CA SER A 182 -34.64 -6.09 -14.64
C SER A 182 -34.15 -4.65 -14.43
N PRO A 183 -34.95 -3.62 -14.75
CA PRO A 183 -34.56 -2.23 -14.53
C PRO A 183 -34.25 -1.92 -13.05
N ILE A 184 -35.04 -2.45 -12.12
CA ILE A 184 -34.78 -2.27 -10.68
C ILE A 184 -33.52 -3.01 -10.21
N GLY A 185 -33.25 -4.19 -10.78
CA GLY A 185 -32.03 -4.92 -10.51
C GLY A 185 -30.78 -4.24 -11.09
N GLN A 186 -30.88 -3.57 -12.23
CA GLN A 186 -29.80 -2.71 -12.74
C GLN A 186 -29.47 -1.58 -11.77
N MET A 187 -30.48 -0.91 -11.20
CA MET A 187 -30.26 0.10 -10.16
C MET A 187 -29.58 -0.51 -8.93
N PHE A 188 -30.02 -1.69 -8.48
CA PHE A 188 -29.40 -2.41 -7.36
C PHE A 188 -27.94 -2.78 -7.64
N HIS A 189 -27.66 -3.32 -8.82
CA HIS A 189 -26.31 -3.72 -9.23
C HIS A 189 -25.37 -2.51 -9.32
N GLN A 190 -25.85 -1.38 -9.85
CA GLN A 190 -25.06 -0.14 -9.90
C GLN A 190 -24.83 0.46 -8.50
N PHE A 191 -25.82 0.35 -7.62
CA PHE A 191 -25.72 0.85 -6.25
C PHE A 191 -24.70 0.07 -5.41
N PHE A 192 -24.77 -1.26 -5.39
CA PHE A 192 -23.87 -2.09 -4.58
C PHE A 192 -22.53 -2.40 -5.25
N GLY A 193 -22.51 -2.43 -6.59
CA GLY A 193 -21.32 -2.75 -7.38
C GLY A 193 -21.06 -4.26 -7.49
N GLU A 194 -20.40 -4.62 -8.60
CA GLU A 194 -20.16 -6.01 -8.99
C GLU A 194 -19.29 -6.79 -7.99
N ASN A 195 -18.27 -6.16 -7.41
CA ASN A 195 -17.36 -6.86 -6.49
C ASN A 195 -18.06 -7.31 -5.20
N MET A 196 -19.01 -6.52 -4.69
CA MET A 196 -19.80 -6.91 -3.51
C MET A 196 -20.67 -8.12 -3.84
N LEU A 197 -21.31 -8.12 -5.02
CA LEU A 197 -22.16 -9.21 -5.47
C LEU A 197 -21.36 -10.48 -5.83
N ARG A 198 -20.11 -10.34 -6.31
CA ARG A 198 -19.20 -11.48 -6.52
C ARG A 198 -18.62 -12.06 -5.24
N ALA A 199 -18.53 -11.24 -4.19
CA ALA A 199 -18.10 -11.68 -2.88
C ALA A 199 -19.22 -12.41 -2.10
N ASP A 200 -20.49 -12.27 -2.52
CA ASP A 200 -21.61 -13.03 -1.97
C ASP A 200 -21.66 -14.44 -2.54
N VAL A 201 -21.13 -15.39 -1.76
CA VAL A 201 -20.90 -16.77 -2.15
C VAL A 201 -21.38 -17.74 -1.08
N GLY A 202 -21.84 -18.91 -1.54
CA GLY A 202 -22.29 -19.98 -0.66
C GLY A 202 -21.15 -20.92 -0.24
N ASN A 203 -21.52 -21.89 0.59
CA ASN A 203 -20.63 -22.96 1.04
C ASN A 203 -20.09 -23.86 -0.08
N ALA A 204 -20.64 -23.79 -1.30
CA ALA A 204 -20.15 -24.56 -2.45
C ALA A 204 -18.76 -24.12 -2.96
N VAL A 205 -18.25 -22.97 -2.51
CA VAL A 205 -16.92 -22.47 -2.87
C VAL A 205 -15.87 -23.03 -1.92
N GLU A 206 -15.41 -24.26 -2.20
CA GLU A 206 -14.47 -24.99 -1.33
C GLU A 206 -13.16 -24.25 -1.07
N GLU A 207 -12.65 -23.48 -2.04
CA GLU A 207 -11.40 -22.73 -1.95
C GLU A 207 -11.39 -21.65 -0.85
N LEU A 208 -12.58 -21.19 -0.42
CA LEU A 208 -12.72 -20.23 0.68
C LEU A 208 -12.80 -20.91 2.05
N GLY A 209 -13.01 -22.22 2.09
CA GLY A 209 -13.26 -22.98 3.31
C GLY A 209 -14.67 -22.78 3.86
N GLN A 210 -14.93 -23.40 5.01
CA GLN A 210 -16.23 -23.38 5.67
C GLN A 210 -16.16 -22.68 7.01
N LEU A 211 -17.09 -21.76 7.25
CA LEU A 211 -17.20 -21.04 8.52
C LEU A 211 -17.62 -21.95 9.67
N LEU A 212 -18.63 -22.80 9.45
CA LEU A 212 -19.17 -23.69 10.48
C LEU A 212 -18.23 -24.85 10.83
N ASP A 213 -17.42 -25.31 9.87
CA ASP A 213 -16.47 -26.41 10.08
C ASP A 213 -15.05 -25.91 10.40
N HIS A 214 -14.82 -24.60 10.42
CA HIS A 214 -13.52 -23.96 10.67
C HIS A 214 -12.41 -24.53 9.76
N THR A 215 -12.61 -24.44 8.44
CA THR A 215 -11.66 -24.98 7.45
C THR A 215 -11.08 -23.90 6.51
N GLY A 216 -10.01 -24.25 5.79
CA GLY A 216 -9.46 -23.42 4.71
C GLY A 216 -9.01 -22.01 5.14
N PRO A 217 -9.16 -21.00 4.25
CA PRO A 217 -8.90 -19.60 4.56
C PRO A 217 -9.66 -19.04 5.78
N VAL A 218 -10.87 -19.52 6.07
CA VAL A 218 -11.61 -19.12 7.29
C VAL A 218 -10.81 -19.49 8.54
N ALA A 219 -10.44 -20.76 8.69
CA ALA A 219 -9.66 -21.24 9.85
C ALA A 219 -8.32 -20.53 10.01
N LYS A 220 -7.64 -20.25 8.88
CA LYS A 220 -6.37 -19.49 8.88
C LYS A 220 -6.60 -18.07 9.40
N SER A 221 -7.75 -17.48 9.12
CA SER A 221 -8.10 -16.12 9.54
C SER A 221 -8.49 -16.07 11.00
N GLU A 222 -9.23 -17.08 11.50
CA GLU A 222 -9.51 -17.25 12.93
C GLU A 222 -8.22 -17.37 13.75
N ARG A 223 -7.25 -18.19 13.30
CA ARG A 223 -5.93 -18.29 13.97
C ARG A 223 -5.14 -16.99 13.91
N ASN A 224 -5.19 -16.28 12.79
CA ASN A 224 -4.55 -14.97 12.68
C ASN A 224 -5.19 -13.95 13.62
N ALA A 225 -6.52 -13.95 13.76
CA ALA A 225 -7.23 -13.11 14.70
C ALA A 225 -6.88 -13.48 16.16
N ALA A 226 -6.86 -14.78 16.51
CA ALA A 226 -6.44 -15.24 17.83
C ALA A 226 -5.03 -14.73 18.21
N ARG A 227 -4.07 -14.79 17.28
CA ARG A 227 -2.73 -14.21 17.45
C ARG A 227 -2.77 -12.69 17.69
N ILE A 228 -3.56 -11.95 16.92
CA ILE A 228 -3.65 -10.48 17.01
C ILE A 228 -4.32 -10.04 18.32
N PHE A 229 -5.41 -10.70 18.71
CA PHE A 229 -6.17 -10.40 19.91
C PHE A 229 -5.61 -11.06 21.17
N ASN A 230 -4.48 -11.76 21.06
CA ASN A 230 -3.83 -12.49 22.15
C ASN A 230 -4.78 -13.44 22.89
N ALA A 231 -5.47 -14.29 22.12
CA ALA A 231 -6.39 -15.30 22.61
C ALA A 231 -5.93 -16.70 22.17
N ASP A 232 -6.29 -17.73 22.94
CA ASP A 232 -6.03 -19.13 22.55
C ASP A 232 -6.84 -19.52 21.30
N HIS A 233 -8.10 -19.06 21.26
CA HIS A 233 -9.04 -19.32 20.16
C HIS A 233 -9.86 -18.07 19.83
N CYS A 234 -10.22 -17.93 18.56
CA CYS A 234 -11.10 -16.87 18.07
C CYS A 234 -12.11 -17.49 17.11
N TYR A 235 -13.37 -17.13 17.25
CA TYR A 235 -14.48 -17.60 16.42
C TYR A 235 -15.16 -16.40 15.78
N PHE A 236 -15.45 -16.49 14.48
CA PHE A 236 -16.15 -15.42 13.78
C PHE A 236 -17.66 -15.60 13.87
N VAL A 237 -18.37 -14.54 14.28
CA VAL A 237 -19.82 -14.50 14.41
C VAL A 237 -20.39 -13.49 13.43
N THR A 238 -21.39 -13.89 12.64
CA THR A 238 -21.99 -13.04 11.60
C THR A 238 -23.31 -12.37 12.04
N ASN A 239 -23.74 -12.60 13.29
CA ASN A 239 -24.96 -12.02 13.87
C ASN A 239 -24.69 -11.07 15.06
N GLY A 240 -23.47 -10.55 15.14
CA GLY A 240 -23.04 -9.63 16.20
C GLY A 240 -22.84 -10.31 17.56
N THR A 241 -22.32 -9.54 18.53
CA THR A 241 -22.02 -10.02 19.91
C THR A 241 -23.26 -10.41 20.72
N SER A 242 -24.46 -10.09 20.23
CA SER A 242 -25.72 -10.46 20.89
C SER A 242 -26.05 -11.95 20.82
N THR A 243 -25.46 -12.68 19.89
CA THR A 243 -25.60 -14.14 19.76
C THR A 243 -24.52 -14.83 20.57
#